data_AF-A0A5C7L3H8-F1
#
_entry.id   AF-A0A5C7L3H8-F1
#
_cell.length_a   1.000
_cell.length_b   1.000
_cell.length_c   1.000
_cell.angle_alpha   90.00
_cell.angle_beta   90.00
_cell.angle_gamma   90.00
#
_symmetry.space_group_name_H-M   'P 1'
#
loop_
_entity.id
_entity.type
_entity.pdbx_description
1 polymer ?
#
loop_
_entity_poly.entity_id
_entity_poly.type
_entity_poly.pdbx_seq_one_letter_code
_entity_poly.pdbx_strand_id
1 'polypeptide(L)'
;MKRIAAAALCLMLAACVAPVSRTTPVVASARVLAPSEASAEMAALRRRLEQAATGAIPRADVHWSAQPGDALQLILPMARVFAAGSAQLRADALECFDGIAQALRGSGAVVLQIVVDGDPGEAADSSLGERRAASLAAYLDELGLDGAHLRHAGSAGPETGVVMLTIRPVVAGAEAQAWMPPAPAASREPGGLK
;
A
#
# COMPACT_ATOMS: atom_id res chain seq x y z
N MET A 1 36.58 -13.43 -58.90
CA MET A 1 36.30 -14.89 -58.85
C MET A 1 36.10 -15.25 -57.37
N LYS A 2 34.85 -15.34 -56.87
CA LYS A 2 34.16 -16.58 -56.40
C LYS A 2 35.08 -17.46 -55.53
N ARG A 3 34.86 -17.62 -54.21
CA ARG A 3 33.84 -18.45 -53.50
C ARG A 3 33.77 -17.98 -52.02
N ILE A 4 32.65 -17.45 -51.51
CA ILE A 4 31.59 -18.10 -50.70
C ILE A 4 32.06 -19.31 -49.86
N ALA A 5 32.08 -19.14 -48.53
CA ALA A 5 31.91 -20.20 -47.55
C ALA A 5 30.95 -19.70 -46.47
N ALA A 6 29.77 -20.32 -46.45
CA ALA A 6 28.72 -20.12 -45.45
C ALA A 6 29.02 -20.99 -44.23
N ALA A 7 28.94 -20.42 -43.04
CA ALA A 7 28.78 -21.17 -41.81
C ALA A 7 27.64 -20.51 -41.02
N ALA A 8 26.46 -21.07 -41.20
CA ALA A 8 25.31 -20.82 -40.34
C ALA A 8 25.60 -21.44 -38.97
N LEU A 9 25.60 -20.63 -37.92
CA LEU A 9 25.45 -21.13 -36.56
C LEU A 9 24.26 -20.41 -35.92
N CYS A 10 23.15 -21.14 -35.92
CA CYS A 10 21.95 -20.86 -35.15
C CYS A 10 22.33 -20.98 -33.66
N LEU A 11 22.39 -19.86 -32.93
CA LEU A 11 22.35 -19.89 -31.47
C LEU A 11 20.94 -19.46 -31.02
N MET A 12 20.16 -20.47 -30.68
CA MET A 12 18.89 -20.36 -29.99
C MET A 12 19.11 -20.00 -28.50
N LEU A 13 18.08 -19.38 -27.92
CA LEU A 13 17.69 -19.38 -26.51
C LEU A 13 18.49 -18.48 -25.53
N ALA A 14 17.82 -17.42 -25.06
CA ALA A 14 17.16 -17.47 -23.75
C ALA A 14 16.29 -16.22 -23.58
N ALA A 15 14.97 -16.37 -23.71
CA ALA A 15 14.04 -15.38 -23.20
C ALA A 15 14.14 -15.44 -21.67
N CYS A 16 14.69 -14.39 -21.04
CA CYS A 16 14.60 -14.18 -19.61
C CYS A 16 13.14 -13.92 -19.24
N VAL A 17 12.37 -14.99 -19.05
CA VAL A 17 11.15 -14.95 -18.25
C VAL A 17 11.63 -14.67 -16.83
N ALA A 18 11.47 -13.42 -16.40
CA ALA A 18 11.69 -13.07 -15.00
C ALA A 18 10.82 -14.01 -14.14
N PRO A 19 11.35 -14.57 -13.04
CA PRO A 19 10.52 -15.29 -12.10
C PRO A 19 9.50 -14.29 -11.55
N VAL A 20 8.23 -14.48 -11.91
CA VAL A 20 7.12 -13.99 -11.09
C VAL A 20 7.33 -14.66 -9.75
N SER A 21 7.86 -13.91 -8.78
CA SER A 21 7.87 -14.30 -7.38
C SER A 21 6.41 -14.46 -6.98
N ARG A 22 5.87 -15.67 -7.15
CA ARG A 22 4.69 -16.11 -6.43
C ARG A 22 5.17 -16.32 -5.01
N THR A 23 5.27 -15.23 -4.26
CA THR A 23 5.37 -15.29 -2.81
C THR A 23 4.14 -16.06 -2.37
N THR A 24 4.33 -17.33 -2.02
CA THR A 24 3.33 -18.14 -1.32
C THR A 24 2.72 -17.25 -0.24
N PRO A 25 1.38 -17.20 -0.09
CA PRO A 25 0.79 -16.43 0.98
C PRO A 25 1.28 -17.06 2.28
N VAL A 26 2.27 -16.42 2.88
CA VAL A 26 2.67 -16.66 4.25
C VAL A 26 1.48 -16.16 5.07
N VAL A 27 0.49 -17.04 5.25
CA VAL A 27 -0.51 -16.93 6.32
C VAL A 27 0.22 -17.32 7.61
N ALA A 28 1.31 -16.62 7.93
CA ALA A 28 2.03 -16.88 9.17
C ALA A 28 1.59 -15.83 10.19
N SER A 29 1.21 -16.33 11.36
CA SER A 29 1.18 -15.61 12.63
C SER A 29 0.05 -14.60 12.86
N ALA A 30 -0.79 -14.28 11.88
CA ALA A 30 -1.90 -13.36 12.13
C ALA A 30 -2.89 -13.94 13.15
N ARG A 31 -3.17 -13.18 14.22
CA ARG A 31 -4.28 -13.46 15.14
C ARG A 31 -5.59 -13.32 14.37
N VAL A 32 -6.37 -14.39 14.34
CA VAL A 32 -7.70 -14.41 13.72
C VAL A 32 -8.75 -13.93 14.73
N LEU A 33 -9.57 -12.97 14.36
CA LEU A 33 -10.64 -12.41 15.18
C LEU A 33 -11.97 -13.11 14.90
N ALA A 34 -12.80 -13.29 15.92
CA ALA A 34 -14.22 -13.55 15.69
C ALA A 34 -14.89 -12.32 15.04
N PRO A 35 -15.94 -12.47 14.23
CA PRO A 35 -16.60 -11.33 13.57
C PRO A 35 -17.04 -10.21 14.54
N SER A 36 -17.56 -10.56 15.72
CA SER A 36 -17.95 -9.57 16.74
C SER A 36 -16.77 -8.85 17.37
N GLU A 37 -15.61 -9.51 17.49
CA GLU A 37 -14.37 -8.92 17.99
C GLU A 37 -13.74 -7.99 16.95
N ALA A 38 -13.85 -8.32 15.66
CA ALA A 38 -13.30 -7.53 14.56
C ALA A 38 -13.86 -6.11 14.56
N SER A 39 -15.18 -5.94 14.64
CA SER A 39 -15.78 -4.60 14.64
C SER A 39 -15.35 -3.77 15.85
N ALA A 40 -15.23 -4.39 17.04
CA ALA A 40 -14.79 -3.71 18.26
C ALA A 40 -13.30 -3.30 18.19
N GLU A 41 -12.44 -4.20 17.71
CA GLU A 41 -11.01 -3.94 17.50
C GLU A 41 -10.81 -2.82 16.47
N MET A 42 -11.51 -2.87 15.33
CA MET A 42 -11.40 -1.85 14.29
C MET A 42 -11.92 -0.49 14.75
N ALA A 43 -12.99 -0.44 15.56
CA ALA A 43 -13.46 0.81 16.16
C ALA A 43 -12.43 1.39 17.16
N ALA A 44 -11.82 0.55 17.99
CA ALA A 44 -10.77 0.98 18.91
C ALA A 44 -9.50 1.45 18.16
N LEU A 45 -9.12 0.73 17.11
CA LEU A 45 -7.99 1.06 16.26
C LEU A 45 -8.22 2.38 15.51
N ARG A 46 -9.42 2.61 14.96
CA ARG A 46 -9.78 3.88 14.32
C ARG A 46 -9.54 5.07 15.25
N ARG A 47 -9.98 5.00 16.50
CA ARG A 47 -9.76 6.08 17.48
C ARG A 47 -8.28 6.33 17.75
N ARG A 48 -7.47 5.27 17.89
CA ARG A 48 -6.01 5.39 18.08
C ARG A 48 -5.35 6.05 16.87
N LEU A 49 -5.75 5.65 15.66
CA LEU A 49 -5.22 6.20 14.41
C LEU A 49 -5.63 7.66 14.19
N GLU A 50 -6.89 8.00 14.47
CA GLU A 50 -7.36 9.39 14.40
C GLU A 50 -6.63 10.29 15.41
N GLN A 51 -6.24 9.77 16.58
CA GLN A 51 -5.38 10.53 17.50
C GLN A 51 -3.97 10.70 16.95
N ALA A 52 -3.37 9.60 16.48
CA ALA A 52 -2.00 9.55 15.96
C ALA A 52 -1.78 10.41 14.69
N ALA A 53 -2.72 10.41 13.76
CA ALA A 53 -2.59 11.10 12.48
C ALA A 53 -2.69 12.63 12.57
N THR A 54 -3.01 13.19 13.75
CA THR A 54 -3.39 14.61 13.90
C THR A 54 -2.30 15.55 14.41
N GLY A 55 -1.06 15.06 14.59
CA GLY A 55 0.07 15.86 15.06
C GLY A 55 0.90 16.53 13.95
N ALA A 56 1.14 15.82 12.84
CA ALA A 56 2.18 16.20 11.87
C ALA A 56 1.67 16.54 10.47
N ILE A 57 0.52 15.98 10.06
CA ILE A 57 -0.17 16.34 8.82
C ILE A 57 -1.42 17.16 9.19
N PRO A 58 -1.70 18.29 8.51
CA PRO A 58 -2.91 19.06 8.79
C PRO A 58 -4.17 18.20 8.69
N ARG A 59 -5.07 18.29 9.68
CA ARG A 59 -6.31 17.48 9.71
C ARG A 59 -7.16 17.59 8.44
N ALA A 60 -7.13 18.75 7.79
CA ALA A 60 -7.85 18.99 6.54
C ALA A 60 -7.35 18.10 5.38
N ASP A 61 -6.11 17.63 5.46
CA ASP A 61 -5.44 16.79 4.46
C ASP A 61 -5.52 15.30 4.81
N VAL A 62 -6.16 14.93 5.93
CA VAL A 62 -6.30 13.55 6.40
C VAL A 62 -7.74 13.11 6.16
N HIS A 63 -7.96 12.23 5.17
CA HIS A 63 -9.29 11.75 4.84
C HIS A 63 -9.47 10.28 5.23
N TRP A 64 -10.52 10.01 6.00
CA TRP A 64 -10.92 8.66 6.37
C TRP A 64 -12.09 8.20 5.49
N SER A 65 -12.01 6.99 4.97
CA SER A 65 -13.10 6.33 4.25
C SER A 65 -13.38 4.98 4.88
N ALA A 66 -14.66 4.71 5.14
CA ALA A 66 -15.12 3.38 5.51
C ALA A 66 -15.12 2.50 4.26
N GLN A 67 -14.56 1.30 4.37
CA GLN A 67 -14.51 0.30 3.30
C GLN A 67 -15.34 -0.93 3.70
N PRO A 68 -15.78 -1.75 2.74
CA PRO A 68 -16.48 -3.00 3.04
C PRO A 68 -15.66 -3.91 3.96
N GLY A 69 -16.35 -4.63 4.87
CA GLY A 69 -15.72 -5.60 5.76
C GLY A 69 -14.93 -4.99 6.92
N ASP A 70 -15.44 -3.91 7.51
CA ASP A 70 -14.83 -3.17 8.64
C ASP A 70 -13.42 -2.62 8.36
N ALA A 71 -13.03 -2.56 7.09
CA ALA A 71 -11.75 -2.01 6.69
C ALA A 71 -11.72 -0.48 6.87
N LEU A 72 -10.61 0.01 7.39
CA LEU A 72 -10.35 1.44 7.52
C LEU A 72 -9.43 1.88 6.41
N GLN A 73 -9.80 2.94 5.69
CA GLN A 73 -8.92 3.54 4.71
C GLN A 73 -8.57 4.97 5.11
N LEU A 74 -7.28 5.23 5.20
CA LEU A 74 -6.70 6.56 5.34
C LEU A 74 -6.16 7.00 3.99
N ILE A 75 -6.53 8.20 3.55
CA ILE A 75 -6.10 8.81 2.30
C ILE A 75 -5.35 10.10 2.63
N LEU A 76 -4.12 10.19 2.11
CA LEU A 76 -3.22 11.33 2.31
C LEU A 76 -2.81 11.90 0.94
N PRO A 77 -2.77 13.23 0.76
CA PRO A 77 -2.18 13.84 -0.42
C PRO A 77 -0.72 13.45 -0.56
N MET A 78 -0.30 13.03 -1.75
CA MET A 78 1.07 12.57 -1.97
C MET A 78 2.12 13.63 -1.67
N ALA A 79 1.81 14.90 -1.95
CA ALA A 79 2.68 16.05 -1.65
C ALA A 79 2.94 16.24 -0.14
N ARG A 80 2.12 15.63 0.74
CA ARG A 80 2.34 15.59 2.19
C ARG A 80 3.18 14.40 2.64
N VAL A 81 3.29 13.36 1.80
CA VAL A 81 3.98 12.11 2.14
C VAL A 81 5.39 12.09 1.55
N PHE A 82 5.54 12.45 0.27
CA PHE A 82 6.79 12.34 -0.46
C PHE A 82 7.31 13.69 -0.95
N ALA A 83 8.63 13.80 -1.12
CA ALA A 83 9.21 14.89 -1.87
C ALA A 83 8.81 14.81 -3.37
N ALA A 84 8.70 15.96 -4.03
CA ALA A 84 8.31 16.03 -5.44
C ALA A 84 9.24 15.18 -6.33
N GLY A 85 8.66 14.37 -7.22
CA GLY A 85 9.40 13.48 -8.11
C GLY A 85 10.25 12.40 -7.42
N SER A 86 10.01 12.13 -6.13
CA SER A 86 10.86 11.25 -5.32
C SER A 86 10.06 10.21 -4.52
N ALA A 87 10.72 9.12 -4.14
CA ALA A 87 10.24 8.14 -3.18
C ALA A 87 10.70 8.44 -1.74
N GLN A 88 11.41 9.54 -1.53
CA GLN A 88 11.84 9.99 -0.20
C GLN A 88 10.65 10.52 0.60
N LEU A 89 10.41 9.92 1.77
CA LEU A 89 9.42 10.42 2.73
C LEU A 89 9.85 11.79 3.26
N ARG A 90 8.87 12.68 3.42
CA ARG A 90 9.09 14.00 4.02
C ARG A 90 9.16 13.89 5.54
N ALA A 91 9.89 14.81 6.18
CA ALA A 91 10.07 14.81 7.63
C ALA A 91 8.75 14.97 8.41
N ASP A 92 7.82 15.78 7.92
CA ASP A 92 6.46 15.93 8.49
C ASP A 92 5.64 14.64 8.37
N ALA A 93 5.86 13.86 7.31
CA ALA A 93 5.21 12.57 7.14
C ALA A 93 5.73 11.51 8.14
N LEU A 94 7.02 11.56 8.50
CA LEU A 94 7.65 10.58 9.41
C LEU A 94 6.94 10.52 10.76
N GLU A 95 6.67 11.66 11.39
CA GLU A 95 5.98 11.72 12.68
C GLU A 95 4.54 11.18 12.60
N CYS A 96 3.84 11.42 11.48
CA CYS A 96 2.51 10.84 11.25
C CYS A 96 2.58 9.30 11.18
N PHE A 97 3.54 8.76 10.42
CA PHE A 97 3.70 7.31 10.27
C PHE A 97 4.25 6.64 11.53
N ASP A 98 5.03 7.33 12.35
CA ASP A 98 5.42 6.86 13.68
C ASP A 98 4.18 6.63 14.55
N GLY A 99 3.26 7.59 14.57
CA GLY A 99 2.00 7.46 15.29
C GLY A 99 1.12 6.31 14.75
N ILE A 100 1.03 6.18 13.43
CA ILE A 100 0.28 5.07 12.78
C ILE A 100 0.90 3.72 13.15
N ALA A 101 2.22 3.59 13.07
CA ALA A 101 2.93 2.37 13.43
C ALA A 101 2.73 2.03 14.90
N GLN A 102 2.80 3.01 15.81
CA GLN A 102 2.51 2.82 17.23
C GLN A 102 1.06 2.35 17.47
N ALA A 103 0.09 2.91 16.76
CA ALA A 103 -1.31 2.51 16.90
C ALA A 103 -1.58 1.07 16.43
N LEU A 104 -0.87 0.63 15.38
CA LEU A 104 -0.99 -0.69 14.79
C LEU A 104 -0.14 -1.76 15.49
N ARG A 105 0.92 -1.36 16.19
CA ARG A 105 1.84 -2.28 16.86
C ARG A 105 1.08 -3.17 17.85
N GLY A 106 1.37 -4.46 17.80
CA GLY A 106 0.76 -5.46 18.69
C GLY A 106 -0.69 -5.84 18.35
N SER A 107 -1.32 -5.22 17.33
CA SER A 107 -2.66 -5.64 16.90
C SER A 107 -2.64 -7.09 16.42
N GLY A 108 -1.59 -7.51 15.70
CA GLY A 108 -1.36 -8.89 15.23
C GLY A 108 -2.48 -9.48 14.36
N ALA A 109 -3.60 -8.77 14.21
CA ALA A 109 -4.85 -9.23 13.67
C ALA A 109 -5.32 -8.35 12.50
N VAL A 110 -4.41 -7.52 11.97
CA VAL A 110 -4.68 -6.63 10.86
C VAL A 110 -3.58 -6.73 9.82
N VAL A 111 -3.97 -6.55 8.56
CA VAL A 111 -3.08 -6.37 7.41
C VAL A 111 -3.17 -4.92 6.97
N LEU A 112 -2.03 -4.24 6.82
CA LEU A 112 -1.93 -2.90 6.26
C LEU A 112 -1.51 -2.99 4.79
N GLN A 113 -2.33 -2.42 3.92
CA GLN A 113 -2.09 -2.34 2.50
C GLN A 113 -1.83 -0.89 2.10
N ILE A 114 -0.71 -0.65 1.44
CA ILE A 114 -0.22 0.64 1.02
C ILE A 114 -0.37 0.71 -0.50
N VAL A 115 -1.15 1.66 -1.00
CA VAL A 115 -1.27 1.92 -2.43
C VAL A 115 -0.93 3.36 -2.70
N VAL A 116 0.01 3.60 -3.62
CA VAL A 116 0.39 4.95 -4.03
C VAL A 116 -0.04 5.16 -5.47
N ASP A 117 -0.91 6.14 -5.69
CA ASP A 117 -1.33 6.53 -7.04
C ASP A 117 -0.21 7.31 -7.76
N GLY A 118 -0.32 7.49 -9.07
CA GLY A 118 0.58 8.37 -9.83
C GLY A 118 0.30 9.86 -9.56
N ASP A 119 1.25 10.72 -9.94
CA ASP A 119 1.10 12.18 -9.89
C ASP A 119 0.26 12.66 -11.07
N PRO A 120 -0.84 13.41 -10.87
CA PRO A 120 -1.72 13.81 -11.95
C PRO A 120 -1.01 14.74 -12.93
N GLY A 121 -0.97 14.35 -14.21
CA GLY A 121 -0.43 15.18 -15.29
C GLY A 121 1.07 15.01 -15.53
N GLU A 122 1.73 14.13 -14.78
CA GLU A 122 3.03 13.61 -15.14
C GLU A 122 2.87 12.44 -16.12
N ALA A 123 3.88 12.15 -16.93
CA ALA A 123 3.84 10.92 -17.71
C ALA A 123 3.84 9.74 -16.74
N ALA A 124 2.87 8.82 -16.87
CA ALA A 124 2.69 7.70 -15.97
C ALA A 124 3.97 6.88 -15.78
N ASP A 125 4.74 7.21 -14.74
CA ASP A 125 5.86 6.42 -14.25
C ASP A 125 5.36 5.47 -13.18
N SER A 126 4.76 4.36 -13.63
CA SER A 126 4.30 3.28 -12.74
C SER A 126 5.42 2.77 -11.82
N SER A 127 6.69 2.94 -12.21
CA SER A 127 7.82 2.57 -11.38
C SER A 127 8.04 3.52 -10.19
N LEU A 128 7.64 4.79 -10.28
CA LEU A 128 7.74 5.74 -9.17
C LEU A 128 6.70 5.48 -8.08
N GLY A 129 5.45 5.18 -8.47
CA GLY A 129 4.40 4.80 -7.51
C GLY A 129 4.80 3.56 -6.70
N GLU A 130 5.32 2.53 -7.37
CA GLU A 130 5.81 1.32 -6.70
C GLU A 130 6.98 1.62 -5.75
N ARG A 131 7.98 2.41 -6.19
CA ARG A 131 9.10 2.81 -5.32
C ARG A 131 8.64 3.58 -4.09
N ARG A 132 7.65 4.47 -4.24
CA ARG A 132 7.05 5.22 -3.13
C ARG A 132 6.35 4.29 -2.14
N ALA A 133 5.53 3.37 -2.65
CA ALA A 133 4.82 2.40 -1.82
C ALA A 133 5.81 1.50 -1.05
N ALA A 134 6.86 1.02 -1.72
CA ALA A 134 7.93 0.22 -1.13
C ALA A 134 8.75 1.01 -0.08
N SER A 135 9.06 2.28 -0.34
CA SER A 135 9.77 3.16 0.60
C SER A 135 8.98 3.34 1.90
N LEU A 136 7.68 3.59 1.80
CA LEU A 136 6.81 3.70 2.97
C LEU A 136 6.67 2.37 3.71
N ALA A 137 6.55 1.25 3.00
CA ALA A 137 6.51 -0.07 3.61
C ALA A 137 7.79 -0.39 4.40
N ALA A 138 8.96 -0.10 3.83
CA ALA A 138 10.25 -0.29 4.49
C ALA A 138 10.36 0.56 5.77
N TYR A 139 9.94 1.82 5.71
CA TYR A 139 9.92 2.68 6.89
C TYR A 139 9.03 2.13 8.01
N LEU A 140 7.83 1.65 7.66
CA LEU A 140 6.90 1.07 8.63
C LEU A 140 7.42 -0.25 9.23
N ASP A 141 8.11 -1.06 8.45
CA ASP A 141 8.80 -2.29 8.91
C ASP A 141 9.92 -1.94 9.91
N GLU A 142 10.73 -0.91 9.64
CA GLU A 142 11.77 -0.41 10.55
C GLU A 142 11.18 0.08 11.90
N LEU A 143 9.96 0.60 11.88
CA LEU A 143 9.20 0.96 13.09
C LEU A 143 8.59 -0.25 13.83
N GLY A 144 8.87 -1.46 13.38
CA GLY A 144 8.47 -2.71 14.02
C GLY A 144 7.05 -3.14 13.68
N LEU A 145 6.50 -2.73 12.54
CA LEU A 145 5.36 -3.43 11.95
C LEU A 145 5.85 -4.72 11.30
N ASP A 146 5.13 -5.81 11.50
CA ASP A 146 5.50 -7.10 10.91
C ASP A 146 5.34 -7.03 9.39
N GLY A 147 6.44 -7.14 8.65
CA GLY A 147 6.46 -7.20 7.19
C GLY A 147 5.53 -8.27 6.59
N ALA A 148 5.18 -9.34 7.32
CA ALA A 148 4.20 -10.33 6.86
C ALA A 148 2.77 -9.75 6.76
N HIS A 149 2.48 -8.70 7.53
CA HIS A 149 1.21 -7.97 7.57
C HIS A 149 1.25 -6.66 6.76
N LEU A 150 2.39 -6.35 6.15
CA LEU A 150 2.54 -5.21 5.25
C LEU A 150 2.41 -5.67 3.80
N ARG A 151 1.64 -4.91 3.02
CA ARG A 151 1.53 -5.06 1.57
C ARG A 151 1.68 -3.70 0.94
N HIS A 152 2.37 -3.61 -0.19
CA HIS A 152 2.49 -2.37 -0.94
C HIS A 152 2.34 -2.62 -2.43
N ALA A 153 1.85 -1.59 -3.14
CA ALA A 153 1.81 -1.56 -4.59
C ALA A 153 1.74 -0.11 -5.10
N GLY A 154 2.31 0.15 -6.27
CA GLY A 154 1.94 1.28 -7.10
C GLY A 154 0.57 1.04 -7.75
N SER A 155 -0.24 2.09 -7.87
CA SER A 155 -1.53 1.99 -8.55
C SER A 155 -1.36 1.98 -10.06
N ALA A 156 -2.14 1.11 -10.72
CA ALA A 156 -2.34 1.15 -12.17
C ALA A 156 -3.61 1.94 -12.56
N GLY A 157 -4.29 2.54 -11.58
CA GLY A 157 -5.53 3.30 -11.75
C GLY A 157 -5.29 4.75 -12.21
N PRO A 158 -6.36 5.57 -12.29
CA PRO A 158 -6.23 6.98 -12.61
C PRO A 158 -5.31 7.67 -11.60
N GLU A 159 -4.46 8.58 -12.09
CA GLU A 159 -3.53 9.34 -11.27
C GLU A 159 -4.28 10.37 -10.44
N THR A 160 -4.44 10.11 -9.14
CA THR A 160 -5.15 11.01 -8.23
C THR A 160 -4.22 11.81 -7.33
N GLY A 161 -2.92 11.48 -7.31
CA GLY A 161 -1.94 12.17 -6.46
C GLY A 161 -2.10 11.86 -4.97
N VAL A 162 -2.55 10.66 -4.61
CA VAL A 162 -2.79 10.26 -3.21
C VAL A 162 -2.04 9.00 -2.80
N VAL A 163 -1.88 8.85 -1.48
CA VAL A 163 -1.44 7.64 -0.80
C VAL A 163 -2.62 7.07 -0.04
N MET A 164 -2.93 5.80 -0.25
CA MET A 164 -4.00 5.07 0.42
C MET A 164 -3.41 4.02 1.35
N LEU A 165 -3.78 4.08 2.62
CA LEU A 165 -3.49 3.08 3.64
C LEU A 165 -4.78 2.36 3.99
N THR A 166 -4.92 1.11 3.58
CA THR A 166 -6.09 0.28 3.88
C THR A 166 -5.74 -0.75 4.94
N ILE A 167 -6.43 -0.70 6.08
CA ILE A 167 -6.21 -1.58 7.23
C ILE A 167 -7.40 -2.54 7.29
N ARG A 168 -7.12 -3.84 7.16
CA ARG A 168 -8.13 -4.90 7.14
C ARG A 168 -7.95 -5.83 8.33
N PRO A 169 -9.01 -6.15 9.09
CA PRO A 169 -8.93 -7.19 10.11
C PRO A 169 -8.83 -8.58 9.48
N VAL A 170 -8.13 -9.49 10.14
CA VAL A 170 -8.11 -10.92 9.82
C VAL A 170 -9.25 -11.59 10.58
N VAL A 171 -10.33 -11.93 9.87
CA VAL A 171 -11.58 -12.43 10.47
C VAL A 171 -11.77 -13.91 10.18
N ALA A 172 -12.22 -14.66 11.19
CA ALA A 172 -12.50 -16.08 11.09
C ALA A 172 -13.49 -16.39 9.96
N GLY A 173 -13.12 -17.30 9.05
CA GLY A 173 -13.92 -17.68 7.88
C GLY A 173 -13.87 -16.68 6.71
N ALA A 174 -13.12 -15.58 6.84
CA ALA A 174 -12.89 -14.58 5.80
C ALA A 174 -11.43 -14.14 5.75
N GLU A 175 -10.50 -14.97 6.23
CA GLU A 175 -9.10 -14.62 6.43
C GLU A 175 -8.48 -14.11 5.14
N ALA A 176 -8.64 -14.85 4.03
CA ALA A 176 -8.08 -14.50 2.73
C ALA A 176 -8.42 -13.08 2.27
N GLN A 177 -9.58 -12.52 2.67
CA GLN A 177 -9.99 -11.16 2.30
C GLN A 177 -9.07 -10.08 2.86
N ALA A 178 -8.40 -10.32 4.00
CA ALA A 178 -7.46 -9.36 4.57
C ALA A 178 -6.21 -9.17 3.69
N TRP A 179 -5.86 -10.16 2.87
CA TRP A 179 -4.72 -10.14 1.96
C TRP A 179 -5.05 -9.77 0.52
N MET A 180 -6.34 -9.66 0.17
CA MET A 180 -6.74 -9.24 -1.17
C MET A 180 -6.47 -7.75 -1.36
N PRO A 181 -5.92 -7.32 -2.51
CA PRO A 181 -5.69 -5.90 -2.79
C PRO A 181 -7.00 -5.11 -2.66
N PRO A 182 -6.94 -3.82 -2.29
CA PRO A 182 -8.15 -3.02 -2.17
C PRO A 182 -8.81 -2.92 -3.54
N ALA A 183 -10.14 -2.88 -3.58
CA ALA A 183 -10.84 -2.53 -4.79
C ALA A 183 -10.31 -1.17 -5.27
N PRO A 184 -10.10 -0.96 -6.59
CA PRO A 184 -9.77 0.36 -7.09
C PRO A 184 -10.82 1.33 -6.56
N ALA A 185 -10.39 2.50 -6.09
CA ALA A 185 -11.32 3.52 -5.63
C ALA A 185 -12.37 3.71 -6.72
N ALA A 186 -13.61 3.27 -6.46
CA ALA A 186 -14.69 3.42 -7.42
C ALA A 186 -14.70 4.89 -7.82
N SER A 187 -14.54 5.18 -9.12
CA SER A 187 -14.40 6.51 -9.69
C SER A 187 -15.26 7.48 -8.91
N ARG A 188 -14.65 8.26 -8.00
CA ARG A 188 -15.39 9.26 -7.25
C ARG A 188 -15.91 10.22 -8.30
N GLU A 189 -17.24 10.28 -8.46
CA GLU A 189 -17.82 11.30 -9.33
C GLU A 189 -17.28 12.68 -8.90
N PRO A 190 -16.83 13.52 -9.84
CA PRO A 190 -16.32 14.85 -9.54
C PRO A 190 -17.50 15.74 -9.14
N GLY A 191 -17.96 15.62 -7.91
CA GLY A 191 -19.21 16.25 -7.48
C GLY A 191 -19.41 16.22 -5.97
N GLY A 192 -18.40 16.65 -5.20
CA GLY A 192 -18.50 16.56 -3.74
C GLY A 192 -17.50 17.37 -2.93
N LEU A 193 -16.99 18.48 -3.47
CA LEU A 193 -16.39 19.55 -2.67
C LEU A 193 -17.16 20.82 -3.03
N LYS A 194 -18.12 21.17 -2.18
CA LYS A 194 -18.69 22.52 -2.09
C LYS A 194 -18.07 23.21 -0.88
#